data_AF-A0A7S2G0M1-F1
#
_entry.id   AF-A0A7S2G0M1-F1
#
_cell.length_a   1.000
_cell.length_b   1.000
_cell.length_c   1.000
_cell.angle_alpha   90.00
_cell.angle_beta   90.00
_cell.angle_gamma   90.00
#
_symmetry.space_group_name_H-M   'P 1'
#
loop_
_entity.id
_entity.type
_entity.pdbx_description
1 polymer ?
#
loop_
_entity_poly.entity_id
_entity_poly.type
_entity_poly.pdbx_seq_one_letter_code
_entity_poly.pdbx_strand_id
1 'polypeptide(L)'
;LEEDGSYQLDSDGAPLQTYTMDNIKDFSRCWTGFAVRPMRINIEPEDRCRCNHIDPMQIMGNGKGTRRDLFPKMNLYGGYLGDGQPLCADLPPRHFLSAG
;
A
#
# COMPACT_ATOMS: atom_id res chain seq x y z
N LEU A 1 -10.03 4.56 -18.71
CA LEU A 1 -10.32 5.92 -19.22
C LEU A 1 -9.50 6.08 -20.47
N GLU A 2 -10.07 6.66 -21.52
CA GLU A 2 -9.27 7.12 -22.65
C GLU A 2 -8.39 8.31 -22.23
N GLU A 3 -7.42 8.71 -23.07
CA GLU A 3 -6.53 9.83 -22.76
C GLU A 3 -7.27 11.16 -22.55
N ASP A 4 -8.47 11.30 -23.11
CA ASP A 4 -9.36 12.45 -22.96
C ASP A 4 -10.21 12.42 -21.67
N GLY A 5 -10.09 11.37 -20.86
CA GLY A 5 -10.86 11.20 -19.62
C GLY A 5 -12.27 10.63 -19.81
N SER A 6 -12.62 10.15 -21.01
CA SER A 6 -13.87 9.42 -21.24
C SER A 6 -13.78 7.97 -20.75
N TYR A 7 -14.94 7.34 -20.47
CA TYR A 7 -15.00 5.96 -20.01
C TYR A 7 -14.60 4.98 -21.11
N GLN A 8 -13.77 4.00 -20.75
CA GLN A 8 -13.62 2.79 -21.54
C GLN A 8 -14.84 1.91 -21.30
N LEU A 9 -15.44 1.37 -22.36
CA LEU A 9 -16.63 0.54 -22.32
C LEU A 9 -16.29 -0.91 -22.68
N ASP A 10 -17.05 -1.87 -22.15
CA ASP A 10 -16.99 -3.26 -22.54
C ASP A 10 -17.81 -3.53 -23.82
N SER A 11 -17.90 -4.80 -24.21
CA SER A 11 -18.67 -5.24 -25.39
C SER A 11 -20.18 -4.97 -25.29
N ASP A 12 -20.70 -4.81 -24.07
CA ASP A 12 -22.11 -4.56 -23.80
C ASP A 12 -22.40 -3.06 -23.63
N GLY A 13 -21.37 -2.21 -23.80
CA GLY A 13 -21.46 -0.75 -23.66
C GLY A 13 -21.45 -0.27 -22.21
N ALA A 14 -21.16 -1.14 -21.24
CA ALA A 14 -21.03 -0.77 -19.84
C ALA A 14 -19.61 -0.28 -19.54
N PRO A 15 -19.43 0.70 -18.63
CA PRO A 15 -18.09 1.17 -18.26
C PRO A 15 -17.23 0.05 -17.67
N LEU A 16 -16.03 -0.12 -18.22
CA LEU A 16 -15.02 -1.03 -17.68
C LEU A 16 -14.62 -0.56 -16.28
N GLN A 17 -14.82 -1.45 -15.31
CA GLN A 17 -14.51 -1.17 -13.92
C GLN A 17 -13.00 -1.03 -13.72
N THR A 18 -12.55 0.10 -13.16
CA THR A 18 -11.12 0.35 -12.90
C THR A 18 -10.55 -0.53 -11.79
N TYR A 19 -11.35 -0.84 -10.78
CA TYR A 19 -10.97 -1.67 -9.64
C TYR A 19 -12.18 -2.37 -9.04
N THR A 20 -11.99 -3.60 -8.57
CA THR A 20 -13.01 -4.38 -7.87
C THR A 20 -12.99 -4.11 -6.36
N MET A 21 -14.01 -4.61 -5.67
CA MET A 21 -14.05 -4.59 -4.20
C MET A 21 -12.85 -5.32 -3.58
N ASP A 22 -12.34 -6.36 -4.22
CA ASP A 22 -11.15 -7.09 -3.75
C ASP A 22 -9.88 -6.25 -3.91
N ASN A 23 -9.77 -5.49 -5.01
CA ASN A 23 -8.68 -4.51 -5.15
C ASN A 23 -8.75 -3.46 -4.04
N ILE A 24 -9.94 -2.89 -3.75
CA ILE A 24 -10.09 -1.89 -2.66
C ILE A 24 -9.64 -2.49 -1.32
N LYS A 25 -10.12 -3.69 -0.98
CA LYS A 25 -9.78 -4.37 0.26
C LYS A 25 -8.28 -4.57 0.41
N ASP A 26 -7.62 -5.03 -0.65
CA ASP A 26 -6.20 -5.37 -0.57
C ASP A 26 -5.31 -4.13 -0.58
N PHE A 27 -5.62 -3.13 -1.42
CA PHE A 27 -4.91 -1.83 -1.39
C PHE A 27 -5.08 -1.11 -0.06
N SER A 28 -6.22 -1.25 0.62
CA SER A 28 -6.43 -0.66 1.94
C SER A 28 -5.46 -1.21 2.98
N ARG A 29 -5.05 -2.47 2.87
CA ARG A 29 -4.07 -3.08 3.79
C ARG A 29 -2.68 -2.45 3.64
N CYS A 30 -2.34 -1.91 2.47
CA CYS A 30 -1.13 -1.12 2.25
C CYS A 30 -1.10 0.19 3.06
N TRP A 31 -2.18 0.58 3.73
CA TRP A 31 -2.26 1.78 4.56
C TRP A 31 -2.53 1.45 6.03
N THR A 32 -2.23 0.23 6.45
CA THR A 32 -2.21 -0.16 7.87
C THR A 32 -0.89 0.26 8.54
N GLY A 33 -0.88 0.26 9.87
CA GLY A 33 0.32 0.52 10.67
C GLY A 33 0.61 1.99 10.97
N PHE A 34 -0.41 2.85 10.89
CA PHE A 34 -0.32 4.22 11.40
C PHE A 34 -0.11 4.23 12.92
N ALA A 35 0.78 5.11 13.37
CA ALA A 35 1.01 5.40 14.77
C ALA A 35 0.98 6.91 15.01
N VAL A 36 0.48 7.28 16.18
CA VAL A 36 0.50 8.64 16.68
C VAL A 36 1.96 9.07 16.87
N ARG A 37 2.28 10.30 16.46
CA ARG A 37 3.62 10.87 16.65
C ARG A 37 3.83 11.29 18.11
N PRO A 38 5.08 11.39 18.57
CA PRO A 38 5.39 12.06 19.83
C PRO A 38 4.82 13.49 19.86
N MET A 39 4.40 13.95 21.03
CA MET A 39 3.89 15.30 21.25
C MET A 39 5.01 16.34 21.08
N ARG A 40 4.66 17.49 20.48
CA ARG A 40 5.55 18.66 20.42
C ARG A 40 5.38 19.51 21.68
N ILE A 41 6.47 20.11 22.19
CA ILE A 41 6.47 20.88 23.46
C ILE A 41 5.51 22.08 23.41
N ASN A 42 5.23 22.61 22.22
CA ASN A 42 4.33 23.74 22.00
C ASN A 42 2.85 23.32 21.78
N ILE A 43 2.48 22.08 22.11
CA ILE A 43 1.10 21.60 22.05
C ILE A 43 0.61 21.41 23.49
N GLU A 44 -0.48 22.08 23.83
CA GLU A 44 -1.13 21.85 25.12
C GLU A 44 -1.80 20.47 25.13
N PRO A 45 -1.55 19.64 26.16
CA PRO A 45 -2.21 18.35 26.28
C PRO A 45 -3.67 18.56 26.69
N GLU A 46 -4.58 18.36 25.75
CA GLU A 46 -6.02 18.48 25.99
C GLU A 46 -6.56 17.34 26.90
N ASP A 47 -5.84 16.21 26.98
CA ASP A 47 -6.29 14.99 27.66
C ASP A 47 -5.25 14.37 28.60
N ARG A 48 -5.73 13.51 29.53
CA ARG A 48 -4.89 12.74 30.48
C ARG A 48 -3.82 11.88 29.80
N CYS A 49 -4.06 11.48 28.54
CA CYS A 49 -3.18 10.58 27.80
C CYS A 49 -1.98 11.29 27.13
N ARG A 50 -1.92 12.64 27.15
CA ARG A 50 -0.85 13.45 26.52
C ARG A 50 -0.47 12.98 25.10
N CYS A 51 -1.47 12.75 24.26
CA CYS A 51 -1.27 12.30 22.88
C CYS A 51 -1.21 13.49 21.91
N ASN A 52 -0.54 13.28 20.77
CA ASN A 52 -0.48 14.26 19.68
C ASN A 52 -1.68 14.07 18.75
N HIS A 53 -2.72 14.91 18.88
CA HIS A 53 -3.91 14.88 18.03
C HIS A 53 -3.89 15.92 16.90
N ILE A 54 -2.84 16.75 16.83
CA ILE A 54 -2.72 17.82 15.84
C ILE A 54 -1.94 17.33 14.63
N ASP A 55 -0.86 16.59 14.86
CA ASP A 55 0.01 16.15 13.78
C ASP A 55 -0.55 14.90 13.09
N PRO A 56 -0.41 14.80 11.75
CA PRO A 56 -0.77 13.59 11.03
C PRO A 56 -0.02 12.36 11.57
N MET A 57 -0.76 11.26 11.73
CA MET A 57 -0.16 9.97 12.07
C MET A 57 0.88 9.55 11.02
N GLN A 58 1.91 8.84 11.46
CA GLN A 58 2.96 8.33 10.60
C GLN A 58 2.81 6.82 10.41
N ILE A 59 3.11 6.34 9.21
CA ILE A 59 3.30 4.92 8.95
C ILE A 59 4.63 4.47 9.57
N MET A 60 4.57 3.55 10.52
CA MET A 60 5.77 2.96 11.14
C MET A 60 6.33 1.88 10.20
N GLY A 61 7.42 2.20 9.51
CA GLY A 61 7.96 1.45 8.37
C GLY A 61 8.56 0.06 8.67
N ASN A 62 9.16 -0.52 7.63
CA ASN A 62 9.45 -1.95 7.41
C ASN A 62 10.57 -2.58 8.27
N GLY A 63 10.82 -2.03 9.47
CA GLY A 63 11.86 -2.50 10.37
C GLY A 63 11.34 -3.41 11.49
N LYS A 64 12.22 -3.75 12.43
CA LYS A 64 11.86 -4.46 13.66
C LYS A 64 10.81 -3.64 14.44
N GLY A 65 9.61 -4.19 14.60
CA GLY A 65 8.47 -3.48 15.21
C GLY A 65 7.49 -2.85 14.22
N THR A 66 7.61 -3.17 12.94
CA THR A 66 6.62 -2.76 11.94
C THR A 66 5.22 -3.24 12.32
N ARG A 67 4.23 -2.36 12.15
CA ARG A 67 2.80 -2.68 12.27
C ARG A 67 2.13 -2.76 10.89
N ARG A 68 2.94 -2.85 9.84
CA ARG A 68 2.50 -3.03 8.47
C ARG A 68 2.02 -4.47 8.29
N ASP A 69 1.01 -4.64 7.45
CA ASP A 69 0.70 -5.96 6.93
C ASP A 69 1.91 -6.48 6.11
N LEU A 70 2.46 -7.61 6.56
CA LEU A 70 3.66 -8.24 6.00
C LEU A 70 3.36 -9.08 4.75
N PHE A 71 2.10 -9.44 4.53
CA PHE A 71 1.75 -10.32 3.43
C PHE A 71 1.77 -9.56 2.11
N PRO A 72 2.01 -10.25 0.99
CA PRO A 72 1.86 -9.65 -0.33
C PRO A 72 0.46 -9.06 -0.54
N LYS A 73 0.38 -8.05 -1.40
CA LYS A 73 -0.87 -7.33 -1.72
C LYS A 73 -1.12 -7.41 -3.21
N MET A 74 -2.31 -7.81 -3.63
CA MET A 74 -2.68 -7.85 -5.02
C MET A 74 -2.57 -6.46 -5.65
N ASN A 75 -1.97 -6.39 -6.84
CA ASN A 75 -1.99 -5.20 -7.67
C ASN A 75 -3.30 -5.13 -8.48
N LEU A 76 -3.50 -4.04 -9.23
CA LEU A 76 -4.68 -3.84 -10.08
C LEU A 76 -4.75 -4.79 -11.28
N TYR A 77 -3.66 -5.48 -11.60
CA TYR A 77 -3.48 -6.31 -12.80
C TYR A 77 -3.37 -7.80 -12.48
N GLY A 78 -3.76 -8.24 -11.27
CA GLY A 78 -3.76 -9.66 -10.86
C GLY A 78 -2.41 -10.24 -10.41
N GLY A 79 -1.38 -9.42 -10.24
CA GLY A 79 -0.10 -9.79 -9.60
C GLY A 79 -0.05 -9.42 -8.12
N TYR A 80 1.10 -9.63 -7.47
CA TYR A 80 1.32 -9.27 -6.06
C TYR A 80 2.43 -8.22 -5.90
N LEU A 81 2.28 -7.37 -4.89
CA LEU A 81 3.24 -6.37 -4.43
C LEU A 81 3.86 -6.87 -3.13
N GLY A 82 5.18 -6.88 -3.06
CA GLY A 82 5.91 -7.13 -1.81
C GLY A 82 5.92 -8.57 -1.32
N ASP A 83 5.79 -9.56 -2.21
CA ASP A 83 6.02 -10.98 -1.88
C ASP A 83 7.50 -11.31 -1.60
N GLY A 84 8.40 -10.37 -1.90
CA GLY A 84 9.82 -10.49 -1.61
C GLY A 84 10.51 -11.58 -2.43
N GLN A 85 9.85 -12.11 -3.47
CA GLN A 85 10.39 -13.11 -4.38
C GLN A 85 10.47 -12.49 -5.78
N PRO A 86 11.61 -12.59 -6.48
CA PRO A 86 11.67 -12.18 -7.88
C PRO A 86 10.75 -13.08 -8.71
N LEU A 87 10.10 -12.52 -9.74
CA LEU A 87 9.41 -13.35 -10.71
C LEU A 87 10.43 -14.21 -11.45
N CYS A 88 10.02 -15.39 -11.94
CA CYS A 88 10.90 -16.22 -12.77
C CYS A 88 11.44 -15.49 -14.01
N ALA A 89 10.70 -14.48 -14.51
CA ALA A 89 11.13 -13.61 -15.61
C ALA A 89 12.14 -12.54 -15.18
N ASP A 90 12.15 -12.16 -13.91
CA ASP A 90 13.08 -11.18 -13.34
C ASP A 90 14.39 -11.85 -12.86
N LEU A 91 14.39 -13.18 -12.75
CA LEU A 91 15.59 -13.95 -12.50
C LEU A 91 16.50 -13.91 -13.73
N PRO A 92 17.80 -13.70 -13.55
CA PRO A 92 18.72 -13.78 -14.67
C PRO A 92 18.70 -15.20 -15.25
N PRO A 93 18.93 -15.35 -16.57
CA PRO A 93 18.82 -16.63 -17.28
C PRO A 93 19.81 -17.69 -16.78
N ARG A 94 20.77 -17.30 -15.94
CA ARG A 94 21.74 -18.19 -15.31
C ARG A 94 21.85 -17.88 -13.83
N HIS A 95 21.79 -18.93 -13.02
CA HIS A 95 21.78 -18.89 -11.55
C HIS A 95 22.97 -18.15 -10.92
N PHE A 96 24.12 -18.04 -11.60
CA PHE A 96 25.30 -17.35 -11.10
C PHE A 96 25.29 -15.82 -11.30
N LEU A 97 24.25 -15.28 -11.95
CA LEU A 97 24.07 -13.85 -12.17
C LEU A 97 23.14 -13.21 -11.12
N SER A 98 22.57 -14.00 -10.22
CA SER A 98 21.77 -13.51 -9.10
C SER A 98 22.68 -12.86 -8.06
N ALA A 99 22.30 -11.69 -7.53
CA ALA A 99 22.94 -11.16 -6.33
C ALA A 99 22.71 -12.17 -5.19
N GLY A 100 23.80 -12.72 -4.65
CA GLY A 100 23.78 -13.77 -3.63
C GLY A 100 23.10 -13.36 -2.33
#